data_AF-A0A9W8Y8X5-F1
#
_entry.id   AF-A0A9W8Y8X5-F1
#
_cell.length_a   1.000
_cell.length_b   1.000
_cell.length_c   1.000
_cell.angle_alpha   90.00
_cell.angle_beta   90.00
_cell.angle_gamma   90.00
#
_symmetry.space_group_name_H-M   'P 1'
#
loop_
_entity.id
_entity.type
_entity.pdbx_description
1 polymer ?
#
loop_
_entity_poly.entity_id
_entity_poly.type
_entity_poly.pdbx_seq_one_letter_code
_entity_poly.pdbx_strand_id
1 'polypeptide(L)'
;MLQGLAINTIAVPKPRWYPNYLDTWRLTAQLRNEMTVEHPKVLLQSIDWYNLLAVGQSNGQNDGYEPWDWALGLSAAYSFVGLSHVVSTVAAPEKNWQHIYRMQLDGDPLRRWTGLNTAFHQPDRRVETISMDDEQVIQVFEWLRKMGHKLTSSSTGWTGNLTLILPALNTICVSTVQPNATESFNITVPAGGATGEPLFSIHLGSVASRNFSGATCTSTFRQALYPVNFWIVNMQGADASFNGFGNDWDKTIVYEAITPADYDIVHSLAIQARDTLGRMEPMVHTATLLEHFLLISRMLQKTNTSIHSDAEGLSIVAGTLLQNILSVSNKYRSPLPSTRPFDPQEMVKSYPLRWQVYGSGPRLSWEWITIVILIVVVACFAFGIYQTLRFRMGPGPWVELGGMMMLAQTSPKLDDIGDKEKARKSTYWIHKEVTGETVLKSKAC
;
A
#
# COMPACT_ATOMS: atom_id res chain seq x y z
N MET A 1 22.05 5.42 -32.00
CA MET A 1 21.71 4.18 -31.25
C MET A 1 22.45 4.10 -29.90
N LEU A 2 23.79 4.13 -29.86
CA LEU A 2 24.57 4.08 -28.60
C LEU A 2 24.30 5.26 -27.63
N GLN A 3 24.09 6.47 -28.15
CA GLN A 3 23.74 7.63 -27.32
C GLN A 3 22.35 7.53 -26.69
N GLY A 4 21.37 6.98 -27.40
CA GLY A 4 20.03 6.70 -26.85
C GLY A 4 20.04 5.60 -25.78
N LEU A 5 20.90 4.59 -25.96
CA LEU A 5 21.18 3.56 -24.95
C LEU A 5 21.87 4.13 -23.71
N ALA A 6 22.88 4.99 -23.88
CA ALA A 6 23.57 5.64 -22.78
C ALA A 6 22.64 6.58 -21.99
N ILE A 7 21.77 7.33 -22.67
CA ILE A 7 20.78 8.20 -22.03
C ILE A 7 19.80 7.35 -21.20
N ASN A 8 19.26 6.29 -21.77
CA ASN A 8 18.26 5.44 -21.09
C ASN A 8 18.85 4.54 -20.00
N THR A 9 20.16 4.27 -20.01
CA THR A 9 20.82 3.36 -19.05
C THR A 9 21.55 4.09 -17.93
N ILE A 10 22.20 5.22 -18.24
CA ILE A 10 23.12 5.92 -17.33
C ILE A 10 22.62 7.33 -17.00
N ALA A 11 22.09 8.08 -17.98
CA ALA A 11 21.82 9.50 -17.81
C ALA A 11 20.45 9.82 -17.17
N VAL A 12 19.48 8.90 -17.24
CA VAL A 12 18.16 9.08 -16.61
C VAL A 12 18.15 8.36 -15.26
N PRO A 13 18.02 9.08 -14.13
CA PRO A 13 17.85 8.46 -12.82
C PRO A 13 16.59 7.60 -12.82
N LYS A 14 16.73 6.30 -12.53
CA LYS A 14 15.59 5.38 -12.43
C LYS A 14 15.20 5.22 -10.96
N PRO A 15 13.90 5.22 -10.60
CA PRO A 15 13.51 4.88 -9.25
C PRO A 15 13.91 3.45 -8.89
N ARG A 16 14.48 3.26 -7.70
CA ARG A 16 14.95 1.98 -7.18
C ARG A 16 14.45 1.78 -5.77
N TRP A 17 14.08 0.55 -5.45
CA TRP A 17 13.76 0.17 -4.08
C TRP A 17 15.04 -0.21 -3.33
N TYR A 18 15.30 0.53 -2.26
CA TYR A 18 16.36 0.23 -1.32
C TYR A 18 15.80 -0.46 -0.08
N PRO A 19 16.36 -1.60 0.35
CA PRO A 19 17.16 -2.54 -0.44
C PRO A 19 16.25 -3.47 -1.22
N ASN A 20 16.64 -3.76 -2.46
CA ASN A 20 15.94 -4.73 -3.29
C ASN A 20 16.35 -6.14 -2.82
N TYR A 21 15.42 -6.88 -2.21
CA TYR A 21 15.63 -8.26 -1.78
C TYR A 21 15.65 -9.16 -3.01
N LEU A 22 16.80 -9.29 -3.67
CA LEU A 22 17.06 -10.47 -4.50
C LEU A 22 17.65 -11.54 -3.56
N ASP A 23 17.03 -12.72 -3.53
CA ASP A 23 17.10 -13.84 -2.56
C ASP A 23 18.49 -14.36 -2.12
N THR A 24 19.60 -13.76 -2.54
CA THR A 24 20.94 -14.31 -2.34
C THR A 24 21.82 -13.54 -1.34
N TRP A 25 21.35 -12.42 -0.78
CA TRP A 25 22.17 -11.61 0.12
C TRP A 25 21.67 -11.67 1.56
N ARG A 26 22.48 -12.27 2.45
CA ARG A 26 22.28 -12.12 3.90
C ARG A 26 22.31 -10.63 4.25
N LEU A 27 21.21 -10.14 4.83
CA LEU A 27 21.11 -8.74 5.25
C LEU A 27 22.17 -8.41 6.29
N THR A 28 23.02 -7.44 5.97
CA THR A 28 23.96 -6.89 6.95
C THR A 28 23.20 -6.16 8.06
N ALA A 29 23.78 -6.08 9.26
CA ALA A 29 23.19 -5.35 10.38
C ALA A 29 22.92 -3.87 10.01
N GLN A 30 23.82 -3.27 9.23
CA GLN A 30 23.66 -1.91 8.71
C GLN A 30 22.41 -1.77 7.84
N LEU A 31 22.20 -2.68 6.88
CA LEU A 31 21.01 -2.67 6.03
C LEU A 31 19.73 -2.81 6.86
N ARG A 32 19.72 -3.72 7.84
CA ARG A 32 18.58 -3.90 8.75
C ARG A 32 18.25 -2.59 9.49
N ASN A 33 19.26 -1.88 9.98
CA ASN A 33 19.06 -0.59 10.65
C ASN A 33 18.49 0.47 9.70
N GLU A 34 18.92 0.51 8.45
CA GLU A 34 18.43 1.48 7.44
C GLU A 34 16.99 1.18 6.95
N MET A 35 16.52 -0.07 7.09
CA MET A 35 15.14 -0.50 6.83
C MET A 35 14.23 -0.43 8.05
N THR A 36 14.79 -0.12 9.21
CA THR A 36 14.04 0.04 10.45
C THR A 36 13.78 1.51 10.64
N VAL A 37 12.53 1.90 10.85
CA VAL A 37 12.22 3.26 11.32
C VAL A 37 11.66 3.22 12.72
N GLU A 38 11.87 4.32 13.41
CA GLU A 38 11.23 4.60 14.68
C GLU A 38 10.51 5.93 14.54
N HIS A 39 9.23 5.96 14.91
CA HIS A 39 8.42 7.18 14.89
C HIS A 39 7.62 7.29 16.18
N PRO A 40 7.21 8.51 16.58
CA PRO A 40 6.37 8.70 17.77
C PRO A 40 5.03 7.99 17.62
N LYS A 41 4.47 7.55 18.75
CA LYS A 41 3.08 7.13 18.88
C LYS A 41 2.17 8.32 18.56
N VAL A 42 1.15 8.06 17.75
CA VAL A 42 0.15 9.05 17.35
C VAL A 42 -1.21 8.55 17.82
N LEU A 43 -1.65 9.05 18.97
CA LEU A 43 -2.89 8.63 19.62
C LEU A 43 -4.08 9.38 19.02
N LEU A 44 -5.20 8.70 18.83
CA LEU A 44 -6.49 9.31 18.56
C LEU A 44 -6.98 10.02 19.82
N GLN A 45 -7.32 11.31 19.69
CA GLN A 45 -7.78 12.15 20.80
C GLN A 45 -9.29 12.37 20.75
N SER A 46 -9.86 12.52 19.56
CA SER A 46 -11.30 12.68 19.36
C SER A 46 -11.72 12.33 17.94
N ILE A 47 -13.03 12.22 17.74
CA ILE A 47 -13.66 11.99 16.43
C ILE A 47 -14.85 12.94 16.24
N ASP A 48 -15.14 13.28 14.99
CA ASP A 48 -16.39 13.96 14.61
C ASP A 48 -16.83 13.60 13.19
N TRP A 49 -17.98 14.12 12.76
CA TRP A 49 -18.51 13.92 11.40
C TRP A 49 -18.75 15.25 10.67
N TYR A 50 -18.01 16.30 11.03
CA TYR A 50 -18.13 17.62 10.40
C TYR A 50 -17.71 17.62 8.92
N ASN A 51 -16.89 16.66 8.49
CA ASN A 51 -16.61 16.43 7.06
C ASN A 51 -17.89 16.17 6.25
N LEU A 52 -18.83 15.39 6.79
CA LEU A 52 -20.11 15.11 6.13
C LEU A 52 -21.06 16.32 6.20
N LEU A 53 -20.95 17.13 7.25
CA LEU A 53 -21.70 18.38 7.38
C LEU A 53 -21.33 19.38 6.28
N ALA A 54 -20.03 19.54 5.99
CA ALA A 54 -19.56 20.43 4.93
C ALA A 54 -20.12 20.03 3.56
N VAL A 55 -20.24 18.72 3.29
CA VAL A 55 -20.89 18.21 2.07
C VAL A 55 -22.39 18.53 2.07
N GLY A 56 -23.07 18.43 3.21
CA GLY A 56 -24.47 18.84 3.33
C GLY A 56 -24.66 20.34 3.07
N GLN A 57 -23.78 21.18 3.61
CA GLN A 57 -23.81 22.63 3.40
C GLN A 57 -23.53 23.04 1.95
N SER A 58 -22.70 22.29 1.22
CA SER A 58 -22.42 22.60 -0.18
C SER A 58 -23.55 22.16 -1.14
N ASN A 59 -24.31 21.14 -0.77
CA ASN A 59 -25.42 20.61 -1.58
C ASN A 59 -26.78 21.23 -1.23
N GLY A 60 -26.98 21.67 0.02
CA GLY A 60 -28.19 22.36 0.44
C GLY A 60 -28.11 23.85 0.10
N GLN A 61 -29.06 24.35 -0.70
CA GLN A 61 -29.42 25.77 -0.60
C GLN A 61 -30.12 25.97 0.75
N ASN A 62 -29.99 27.14 1.37
CA ASN A 62 -30.53 27.50 2.69
C ASN A 62 -32.08 27.38 2.84
N ASP A 63 -32.78 26.72 1.91
CA ASP A 63 -34.23 26.67 1.76
C ASP A 63 -34.90 25.43 2.42
N GLY A 64 -34.38 24.95 3.56
CA GLY A 64 -35.25 24.27 4.53
C GLY A 64 -34.95 22.83 4.96
N TYR A 65 -33.81 22.23 4.60
CA TYR A 65 -33.31 21.03 5.29
C TYR A 65 -32.05 21.37 6.08
N GLU A 66 -32.01 21.01 7.37
CA GLU A 66 -30.82 21.22 8.19
C GLU A 66 -29.65 20.43 7.59
N PRO A 67 -28.49 21.06 7.31
CA PRO A 67 -27.32 20.37 6.76
C PRO A 67 -26.88 19.15 7.57
N TRP A 68 -27.24 19.11 8.85
CA TRP A 68 -27.04 17.98 9.75
C TRP A 68 -27.81 16.72 9.33
N ASP A 69 -29.05 16.87 8.87
CA ASP A 69 -29.86 15.75 8.40
C ASP A 69 -29.26 15.10 7.15
N TRP A 70 -28.69 15.92 6.25
CA TRP A 70 -27.94 15.44 5.10
C TRP A 70 -26.68 14.67 5.53
N ALA A 71 -25.92 15.21 6.48
CA ALA A 71 -24.72 14.57 7.00
C ALA A 71 -25.02 13.20 7.63
N LEU A 72 -26.08 13.11 8.44
CA LEU A 72 -26.55 11.85 9.01
C LEU A 72 -27.00 10.86 7.94
N GLY A 73 -27.71 11.32 6.91
CA GLY A 73 -28.11 10.50 5.76
C GLY A 73 -26.92 9.95 4.98
N LEU A 74 -25.90 10.77 4.73
CA LEU A 74 -24.65 10.32 4.11
C LEU A 74 -23.89 9.32 4.99
N SER A 75 -23.77 9.61 6.29
CA SER A 75 -23.13 8.70 7.25
C SER A 75 -23.82 7.33 7.24
N ALA A 76 -25.15 7.34 7.23
CA ALA A 76 -25.98 6.15 7.12
C ALA A 76 -25.70 5.39 5.82
N ALA A 77 -25.71 6.08 4.69
CA ALA A 77 -25.50 5.45 3.38
C ALA A 77 -24.09 4.84 3.26
N TYR A 78 -23.04 5.59 3.60
CA TYR A 78 -21.66 5.08 3.51
C TYR A 78 -21.43 3.89 4.44
N SER A 79 -21.98 3.94 5.65
CA SER A 79 -21.82 2.87 6.63
C SER A 79 -22.62 1.62 6.27
N PHE A 80 -23.81 1.79 5.68
CA PHE A 80 -24.64 0.69 5.18
C PHE A 80 -24.03 0.02 3.95
N VAL A 81 -23.51 0.80 2.97
CA VAL A 81 -22.79 0.27 1.80
C VAL A 81 -21.57 -0.55 2.24
N GLY A 82 -20.89 -0.14 3.30
CA GLY A 82 -19.76 -0.88 3.86
C GLY A 82 -20.12 -2.26 4.42
N LEU A 83 -21.41 -2.61 4.60
CA LEU A 83 -21.84 -3.96 4.96
C LEU A 83 -21.95 -4.92 3.75
N SER A 84 -22.00 -4.39 2.53
CA SER A 84 -22.26 -5.17 1.30
C SER A 84 -21.24 -6.28 1.05
N HIS A 85 -20.01 -6.12 1.53
CA HIS A 85 -18.92 -7.08 1.33
C HIS A 85 -18.71 -8.06 2.49
N VAL A 86 -19.43 -7.90 3.61
CA VAL A 86 -19.18 -8.70 4.83
C VAL A 86 -19.33 -10.19 4.57
N VAL A 87 -20.42 -10.60 3.92
CA VAL A 87 -20.68 -12.02 3.62
C VAL A 87 -19.61 -12.59 2.69
N SER A 88 -19.27 -11.87 1.61
CA SER A 88 -18.22 -12.33 0.67
C SER A 88 -16.84 -12.41 1.33
N THR A 89 -16.51 -11.46 2.20
CA THR A 89 -15.22 -11.46 2.90
C THR A 89 -15.12 -12.59 3.91
N VAL A 90 -16.20 -12.88 4.65
CA VAL A 90 -16.23 -14.03 5.57
C VAL A 90 -16.22 -15.37 4.82
N ALA A 91 -16.78 -15.41 3.61
CA ALA A 91 -16.76 -16.57 2.71
C ALA A 91 -15.37 -16.89 2.15
N ALA A 92 -14.47 -15.90 2.10
CA ALA A 92 -13.15 -16.08 1.55
C ALA A 92 -12.41 -17.23 2.27
N PRO A 93 -11.66 -18.07 1.53
CA PRO A 93 -10.92 -19.16 2.15
C PRO A 93 -9.81 -18.64 3.07
N GLU A 94 -9.22 -17.48 2.75
CA GLU A 94 -8.22 -16.82 3.59
C GLU A 94 -8.87 -16.24 4.86
N LYS A 95 -8.36 -16.64 6.03
CA LYS A 95 -8.86 -16.18 7.34
C LYS A 95 -7.93 -15.15 7.98
N ASN A 96 -8.35 -14.60 9.12
CA ASN A 96 -7.75 -13.49 9.86
C ASN A 96 -8.08 -12.11 9.26
N TRP A 97 -7.16 -11.16 9.30
CA TRP A 97 -7.42 -9.78 8.89
C TRP A 97 -7.76 -9.69 7.41
N GLN A 98 -8.92 -9.11 7.11
CA GLN A 98 -9.39 -8.88 5.77
C GLN A 98 -9.91 -7.46 5.60
N HIS A 99 -9.83 -6.98 4.36
CA HIS A 99 -10.48 -5.74 3.95
C HIS A 99 -11.97 -5.98 3.76
N ILE A 100 -12.79 -5.17 4.42
CA ILE A 100 -14.23 -5.18 4.22
C ILE A 100 -14.63 -4.08 3.24
N TYR A 101 -14.14 -2.87 3.50
CA TYR A 101 -14.56 -1.72 2.73
C TYR A 101 -13.44 -0.71 2.60
N ARG A 102 -13.31 -0.16 1.39
CA ARG A 102 -12.42 0.94 1.05
C ARG A 102 -13.28 2.02 0.42
N MET A 103 -13.18 3.23 0.95
CA MET A 103 -13.87 4.37 0.37
C MET A 103 -12.99 5.61 0.36
N GLN A 104 -13.36 6.54 -0.52
CA GLN A 104 -12.85 7.90 -0.56
C GLN A 104 -14.07 8.81 -0.61
N LEU A 105 -14.16 9.77 0.31
CA LEU A 105 -15.27 10.72 0.29
C LEU A 105 -15.04 11.75 -0.81
N ASP A 106 -16.12 12.27 -1.39
CA ASP A 106 -16.01 13.33 -2.37
C ASP A 106 -15.41 14.60 -1.74
N GLY A 107 -14.48 15.24 -2.46
CA GLY A 107 -13.69 16.36 -1.95
C GLY A 107 -12.62 15.99 -0.91
N ASP A 108 -12.46 14.71 -0.56
CA ASP A 108 -11.48 14.24 0.42
C ASP A 108 -10.33 13.46 -0.26
N PRO A 109 -9.06 13.88 -0.10
CA PRO A 109 -7.93 13.14 -0.64
C PRO A 109 -7.64 11.82 0.09
N LEU A 110 -8.24 11.58 1.26
CA LEU A 110 -7.94 10.45 2.11
C LEU A 110 -8.76 9.22 1.72
N ARG A 111 -8.08 8.09 1.53
CA ARG A 111 -8.73 6.79 1.50
C ARG A 111 -8.90 6.29 2.92
N ARG A 112 -10.09 5.75 3.18
CA ARG A 112 -10.52 5.20 4.45
C ARG A 112 -10.76 3.71 4.28
N TRP A 113 -10.31 2.95 5.25
CA TRP A 113 -10.29 1.50 5.24
C TRP A 113 -10.94 0.95 6.48
N THR A 114 -11.74 -0.11 6.31
CA THR A 114 -12.28 -0.92 7.40
C THR A 114 -11.80 -2.36 7.26
N GLY A 115 -11.20 -2.86 8.34
CA GLY A 115 -10.69 -4.23 8.46
C GLY A 115 -11.51 -5.04 9.45
N LEU A 116 -11.63 -6.34 9.18
CA LEU A 116 -12.28 -7.33 10.04
C LEU A 116 -11.33 -8.51 10.25
N ASN A 117 -11.19 -8.95 11.50
CA ASN A 117 -10.56 -10.22 11.79
C ASN A 117 -11.58 -11.36 11.62
N THR A 118 -11.41 -12.19 10.59
CA THR A 118 -12.32 -13.29 10.22
C THR A 118 -12.02 -14.61 10.93
N ALA A 119 -11.04 -14.64 11.84
CA ALA A 119 -10.75 -15.81 12.66
C ALA A 119 -11.63 -15.86 13.91
N PHE A 120 -12.86 -16.37 13.72
CA PHE A 120 -13.87 -16.44 14.79
C PHE A 120 -13.67 -17.58 15.81
N HIS A 121 -12.53 -18.28 15.76
CA HIS A 121 -12.24 -19.40 16.65
C HIS A 121 -11.83 -18.99 18.07
N GLN A 122 -11.83 -17.70 18.39
CA GLN A 122 -11.43 -17.21 19.70
C GLN A 122 -12.42 -17.63 20.80
N PRO A 123 -11.92 -18.06 21.99
CA PRO A 123 -12.76 -18.60 23.06
C PRO A 123 -13.75 -17.59 23.65
N ASP A 124 -13.50 -16.30 23.48
CA ASP A 124 -14.35 -15.19 23.94
C ASP A 124 -15.32 -14.67 22.87
N ARG A 125 -15.31 -15.24 21.65
CA ARG A 125 -16.20 -14.92 20.52
C ARG A 125 -16.29 -13.43 20.18
N ARG A 126 -15.24 -12.67 20.49
CA ARG A 126 -15.17 -11.24 20.17
C ARG A 126 -14.87 -11.08 18.69
N VAL A 127 -15.56 -10.13 18.08
CA VAL A 127 -15.25 -9.72 16.71
C VAL A 127 -14.36 -8.48 16.79
N GLU A 128 -13.14 -8.62 16.30
CA GLU A 128 -12.19 -7.52 16.22
C GLU A 128 -12.30 -6.84 14.86
N THR A 129 -12.44 -5.52 14.89
CA THR A 129 -12.47 -4.67 13.71
C THR A 129 -11.53 -3.48 13.90
N ILE A 130 -10.97 -2.97 12.81
CA ILE A 130 -10.06 -1.81 12.82
C ILE A 130 -10.41 -0.87 11.68
N SER A 131 -10.08 0.41 11.83
CA SER A 131 -10.09 1.32 10.68
C SER A 131 -8.80 2.12 10.57
N MET A 132 -8.53 2.55 9.35
CA MET A 132 -7.37 3.35 9.01
C MET A 132 -7.74 4.40 7.98
N ASP A 133 -6.99 5.50 8.01
CA ASP A 133 -6.90 6.49 6.95
C ASP A 133 -5.43 6.58 6.51
N ASP A 134 -5.22 6.90 5.24
CA ASP A 134 -3.88 6.99 4.65
C ASP A 134 -3.07 8.19 5.17
N GLU A 135 -3.71 9.12 5.89
CA GLU A 135 -3.12 10.34 6.43
C GLU A 135 -1.94 10.03 7.37
N GLN A 136 -2.10 9.06 8.27
CA GLN A 136 -1.07 8.73 9.26
C GLN A 136 0.23 8.23 8.61
N VAL A 137 0.12 7.48 7.51
CA VAL A 137 1.30 7.02 6.74
C VAL A 137 2.03 8.22 6.14
N ILE A 138 1.29 9.17 5.57
CA ILE A 138 1.84 10.38 4.97
C ILE A 138 2.51 11.25 6.05
N GLN A 139 1.85 11.48 7.18
CA GLN A 139 2.38 12.27 8.28
C GLN A 139 3.68 11.67 8.85
N VAL A 140 3.74 10.34 9.05
CA VAL A 140 4.97 9.66 9.49
C VAL A 140 6.09 9.82 8.46
N PHE A 141 5.79 9.68 7.17
CA PHE A 141 6.77 9.88 6.12
C PHE A 141 7.34 11.30 6.11
N GLU A 142 6.47 12.31 6.19
CA GLU A 142 6.88 13.71 6.26
C GLU A 142 7.68 14.04 7.51
N TRP A 143 7.29 13.48 8.66
CA TRP A 143 8.02 13.64 9.91
C TRP A 143 9.42 13.04 9.82
N LEU A 144 9.56 11.81 9.29
CA LEU A 144 10.87 11.18 9.09
C LEU A 144 11.76 11.98 8.12
N ARG A 145 11.17 12.67 7.14
CA ARG A 145 11.91 13.61 6.26
C ARG A 145 12.41 14.83 7.04
N LYS A 146 11.55 15.44 7.86
CA LYS A 146 11.91 16.60 8.69
C LYS A 146 13.00 16.26 9.71
N MET A 147 12.96 15.07 10.29
CA MET A 147 13.96 14.58 11.25
C MET A 147 15.29 14.15 10.61
N GLY A 148 15.41 14.23 9.28
CA GLY A 148 16.66 13.91 8.59
C GLY A 148 17.03 12.43 8.62
N HIS A 149 16.05 11.52 8.65
CA HIS A 149 16.33 10.10 8.49
C HIS A 149 17.07 9.86 7.17
N LYS A 150 18.18 9.12 7.21
CA LYS A 150 19.21 9.09 6.16
C LYS A 150 18.66 8.84 4.74
N LEU A 151 17.65 7.97 4.62
CA LEU A 151 17.07 7.59 3.34
C LEU A 151 15.82 8.39 2.94
N THR A 152 15.13 9.05 3.89
CA THR A 152 13.86 9.72 3.59
C THR A 152 14.07 11.02 2.82
N SER A 153 15.18 11.72 3.06
CA SER A 153 15.50 13.00 2.42
C SER A 153 15.64 12.90 0.89
N SER A 154 16.16 11.76 0.39
CA SER A 154 16.39 11.49 -1.03
C SER A 154 15.34 10.58 -1.66
N SER A 155 14.35 10.17 -0.88
CA SER A 155 13.34 9.22 -1.31
C SER A 155 12.12 9.91 -1.93
N THR A 156 11.57 9.28 -2.97
CA THR A 156 10.33 9.69 -3.64
C THR A 156 9.17 8.75 -3.36
N GLY A 157 9.33 7.83 -2.41
CA GLY A 157 8.30 6.84 -2.08
C GLY A 157 8.84 5.81 -1.12
N TRP A 158 7.98 5.10 -0.41
CA TRP A 158 8.39 4.09 0.54
C TRP A 158 7.32 3.01 0.65
N THR A 159 7.71 1.80 1.00
CA THR A 159 6.80 0.67 1.14
C THR A 159 7.32 -0.28 2.18
N GLY A 160 6.44 -1.05 2.79
CA GLY A 160 6.83 -2.10 3.72
C GLY A 160 5.78 -2.25 4.78
N ASN A 161 6.23 -2.61 5.99
CA ASN A 161 5.36 -2.78 7.14
C ASN A 161 5.56 -1.63 8.13
N LEU A 162 4.53 -0.80 8.28
CA LEU A 162 4.48 0.32 9.21
C LEU A 162 3.50 0.01 10.33
N THR A 163 4.01 -0.14 11.54
CA THR A 163 3.18 -0.30 12.73
C THR A 163 2.58 1.04 13.11
N LEU A 164 1.26 1.13 13.10
CA LEU A 164 0.51 2.35 13.38
C LEU A 164 -0.45 2.13 14.56
N ILE A 165 -0.78 3.21 15.27
CA ILE A 165 -1.87 3.18 16.24
C ILE A 165 -3.18 3.39 15.48
N LEU A 166 -4.03 2.38 15.48
CA LEU A 166 -5.33 2.38 14.85
C LEU A 166 -6.46 2.29 15.88
N PRO A 167 -7.63 2.90 15.61
CA PRO A 167 -8.83 2.62 16.36
C PRO A 167 -9.29 1.17 16.10
N ALA A 168 -9.51 0.42 17.18
CA ALA A 168 -10.01 -0.94 17.15
C ALA A 168 -11.32 -1.03 17.96
N LEU A 169 -12.28 -1.80 17.45
CA LEU A 169 -13.51 -2.14 18.14
C LEU A 169 -13.58 -3.65 18.34
N ASN A 170 -13.86 -4.04 19.58
CA ASN A 170 -14.14 -5.40 19.98
C ASN A 170 -15.62 -5.52 20.29
N THR A 171 -16.36 -6.22 19.43
CA THR A 171 -17.80 -6.34 19.54
C THR A 171 -18.19 -7.77 19.91
N ILE A 172 -19.07 -7.88 20.91
CA ILE A 172 -19.66 -9.15 21.33
C ILE A 172 -21.17 -8.97 21.49
N CYS A 173 -21.96 -9.84 20.87
CA CYS A 173 -23.40 -9.90 21.06
C CYS A 173 -23.79 -11.17 21.81
N VAL A 174 -24.68 -11.00 22.78
CA VAL A 174 -25.29 -12.09 23.56
C VAL A 174 -26.79 -12.06 23.37
N SER A 175 -27.38 -13.23 23.10
CA SER A 175 -28.84 -13.35 22.99
C SER A 175 -29.50 -12.94 24.30
N THR A 176 -30.55 -12.14 24.20
CA THR A 176 -31.37 -11.73 25.32
C THR A 176 -32.81 -12.16 25.08
N VAL A 177 -33.54 -12.40 26.17
CA VAL A 177 -34.98 -12.66 26.11
C VAL A 177 -35.66 -11.37 26.54
N GLN A 178 -36.01 -10.52 25.57
CA GLN A 178 -36.83 -9.33 25.83
C GLN A 178 -38.17 -9.50 25.14
N PRO A 179 -39.18 -10.08 25.83
CA PRO A 179 -40.44 -10.45 25.20
C PRO A 179 -41.27 -9.26 24.68
N ASN A 180 -40.97 -8.02 25.11
CA ASN A 180 -41.79 -6.83 24.83
C ASN A 180 -40.98 -5.59 24.36
N ALA A 181 -39.78 -5.73 23.80
CA ALA A 181 -39.06 -4.58 23.25
C ALA A 181 -39.75 -4.11 21.95
N THR A 182 -40.36 -2.92 21.98
CA THR A 182 -41.03 -2.31 20.81
C THR A 182 -40.06 -1.62 19.86
N GLU A 183 -38.88 -1.24 20.34
CA GLU A 183 -37.84 -0.58 19.55
C GLU A 183 -36.89 -1.61 18.93
N SER A 184 -36.57 -1.45 17.63
CA SER A 184 -35.64 -2.34 16.94
C SER A 184 -34.21 -2.18 17.43
N PHE A 185 -33.82 -0.94 17.77
CA PHE A 185 -32.49 -0.60 18.27
C PHE A 185 -32.62 0.38 19.43
N ASN A 186 -31.93 0.12 20.53
CA ASN A 186 -31.77 1.07 21.63
C ASN A 186 -30.31 1.09 22.07
N ILE A 187 -29.66 2.25 21.96
CA ILE A 187 -28.22 2.41 22.27
C ILE A 187 -28.05 3.08 23.62
N THR A 188 -27.30 2.44 24.52
CA THR A 188 -26.87 3.04 25.77
C THR A 188 -25.65 3.94 25.53
N VAL A 189 -25.84 5.25 25.68
CA VAL A 189 -24.74 6.22 25.57
C VAL A 189 -24.06 6.31 26.94
N PRO A 190 -22.78 5.91 27.09
CA PRO A 190 -22.08 6.04 28.35
C PRO A 190 -21.87 7.52 28.69
N ALA A 191 -21.80 7.87 29.97
CA ALA A 191 -21.45 9.23 30.38
C ALA A 191 -20.00 9.56 29.94
N GLY A 192 -19.77 10.77 29.43
CA GLY A 192 -18.40 11.24 29.12
C GLY A 192 -17.52 11.22 30.37
N GLY A 193 -16.26 10.80 30.22
CA GLY A 193 -15.32 10.69 31.35
C GLY A 193 -15.63 9.57 32.36
N ALA A 194 -16.37 8.53 31.97
CA ALA A 194 -16.63 7.36 32.82
C ALA A 194 -15.33 6.64 33.26
N THR A 195 -15.39 5.93 34.38
CA THR A 195 -14.30 5.05 34.84
C THR A 195 -14.64 3.59 34.49
N GLY A 196 -13.68 2.82 33.98
CA GLY A 196 -13.87 1.41 33.60
C GLY A 196 -13.43 1.09 32.18
N GLU A 197 -14.08 0.14 31.51
CA GLU A 197 -13.79 -0.11 30.09
C GLU A 197 -14.55 0.89 29.20
N PRO A 198 -13.90 1.52 28.20
CA PRO A 198 -14.56 2.40 27.23
C PRO A 198 -15.44 1.56 26.29
N LEU A 199 -16.68 1.33 26.71
CA LEU A 199 -17.66 0.53 25.98
C LEU A 199 -19.04 1.16 25.96
N PHE A 200 -19.85 0.74 24.99
CA PHE A 200 -21.28 1.05 24.92
C PHE A 200 -22.04 -0.17 24.40
N SER A 201 -23.36 -0.19 24.61
CA SER A 201 -24.20 -1.34 24.23
C SER A 201 -25.32 -0.93 23.28
N ILE A 202 -25.63 -1.81 22.35
CA ILE A 202 -26.76 -1.73 21.43
C ILE A 202 -27.70 -2.88 21.78
N HIS A 203 -28.87 -2.56 22.26
CA HIS A 203 -29.96 -3.50 22.48
C HIS A 203 -30.74 -3.66 21.18
N LEU A 204 -30.82 -4.90 20.71
CA LEU A 204 -31.56 -5.32 19.53
C LEU A 204 -32.88 -5.95 19.99
N GLY A 205 -33.99 -5.39 19.52
CA GLY A 205 -35.34 -5.86 19.84
C GLY A 205 -35.65 -7.27 19.33
N SER A 206 -36.83 -7.78 19.67
CA SER A 206 -37.27 -9.09 19.17
C SER A 206 -37.87 -8.99 17.77
N VAL A 207 -37.69 -10.04 16.95
CA VAL A 207 -38.27 -10.15 15.61
C VAL A 207 -39.00 -11.48 15.50
N ALA A 208 -40.30 -11.45 15.79
CA ALA A 208 -41.15 -12.64 15.83
C ALA A 208 -41.21 -13.37 14.49
N SER A 209 -41.24 -12.63 13.35
CA SER A 209 -41.24 -13.20 12.00
C SER A 209 -40.01 -14.08 11.70
N ARG A 210 -38.94 -13.92 12.48
CA ARG A 210 -37.68 -14.66 12.33
C ARG A 210 -37.33 -15.53 13.53
N ASN A 211 -38.19 -15.70 14.52
CA ASN A 211 -37.89 -16.43 15.77
C ASN A 211 -36.67 -15.87 16.53
N PHE A 212 -36.49 -14.55 16.53
CA PHE A 212 -35.40 -13.88 17.25
C PHE A 212 -35.92 -13.20 18.51
N SER A 213 -35.38 -13.55 19.68
CA SER A 213 -35.84 -13.04 21.00
C SER A 213 -35.22 -11.71 21.42
N GLY A 214 -34.21 -11.23 20.67
CA GLY A 214 -33.40 -10.08 21.02
C GLY A 214 -31.93 -10.45 21.27
N ALA A 215 -31.06 -9.45 21.21
CA ALA A 215 -29.66 -9.57 21.63
C ALA A 215 -29.13 -8.23 22.15
N THR A 216 -28.12 -8.28 23.01
CA THR A 216 -27.36 -7.09 23.41
C THR A 216 -25.96 -7.20 22.85
N CYS A 217 -25.58 -6.24 22.01
CA CYS A 217 -24.24 -6.11 21.44
C CYS A 217 -23.45 -5.07 22.23
N THR A 218 -22.36 -5.49 22.87
CA THR A 218 -21.44 -4.59 23.56
C THR A 218 -20.22 -4.37 22.67
N SER A 219 -19.86 -3.11 22.44
CA SER A 219 -18.68 -2.74 21.68
C SER A 219 -17.72 -1.97 22.56
N THR A 220 -16.51 -2.50 22.72
CA THR A 220 -15.42 -1.87 23.46
C THR A 220 -14.44 -1.24 22.49
N PHE A 221 -14.14 0.04 22.67
CA PHE A 221 -13.15 0.76 21.88
C PHE A 221 -11.78 0.66 22.52
N ARG A 222 -10.75 0.46 21.71
CA ARG A 222 -9.36 0.55 22.15
C ARG A 222 -8.51 1.14 21.05
N GLN A 223 -7.46 1.85 21.42
CA GLN A 223 -6.37 2.14 20.52
C GLN A 223 -5.41 0.95 20.50
N ALA A 224 -4.92 0.58 19.32
CA ALA A 224 -4.07 -0.60 19.19
C ALA A 224 -2.98 -0.40 18.14
N LEU A 225 -1.80 -0.92 18.42
CA LEU A 225 -0.71 -1.03 17.47
C LEU A 225 -1.00 -2.15 16.49
N TYR A 226 -0.98 -1.81 15.20
CA TYR A 226 -1.21 -2.75 14.12
C TYR A 226 -0.18 -2.57 12.99
N PRO A 227 0.48 -3.65 12.53
CA PRO A 227 1.40 -3.61 11.40
C PRO A 227 0.66 -3.48 10.07
N VAL A 228 0.64 -2.30 9.48
CA VAL A 228 0.00 -2.02 8.19
C VAL A 228 1.02 -2.17 7.06
N ASN A 229 0.69 -2.96 6.04
CA ASN A 229 1.45 -2.91 4.80
C ASN A 229 0.99 -1.71 3.99
N PHE A 230 1.92 -0.94 3.45
CA PHE A 230 1.57 0.22 2.66
C PHE A 230 2.55 0.40 1.50
N TRP A 231 2.15 1.23 0.54
CA TRP A 231 3.04 1.73 -0.49
C TRP A 231 2.73 3.19 -0.83
N ILE A 232 3.78 3.98 -0.97
CA ILE A 232 3.76 5.31 -1.58
C ILE A 232 4.77 5.25 -2.72
N VAL A 233 4.34 5.60 -3.92
CA VAL A 233 5.17 5.55 -5.14
C VAL A 233 5.18 6.93 -5.77
N ASN A 234 6.37 7.45 -6.10
CA ASN A 234 6.56 8.73 -6.76
C ASN A 234 5.79 9.90 -6.08
N MET A 235 5.76 9.92 -4.75
CA MET A 235 5.05 10.92 -3.93
C MET A 235 3.53 10.98 -4.21
N GLN A 236 2.95 9.92 -4.78
CA GLN A 236 1.50 9.79 -4.92
C GLN A 236 0.85 9.49 -3.56
N GLY A 237 -0.49 9.50 -3.53
CA GLY A 237 -1.25 9.09 -2.35
C GLY A 237 -0.85 7.70 -1.88
N ALA A 238 -0.88 7.48 -0.57
CA ALA A 238 -0.62 6.17 -0.01
C ALA A 238 -1.73 5.19 -0.42
N ASP A 239 -1.42 3.91 -0.29
CA ASP A 239 -2.42 2.86 -0.24
C ASP A 239 -1.98 1.95 0.91
N ALA A 240 -2.96 1.46 1.65
CA ALA A 240 -2.73 0.65 2.82
C ALA A 240 -3.39 -0.71 2.68
N SER A 241 -2.84 -1.69 3.40
CA SER A 241 -3.34 -3.04 3.43
C SER A 241 -3.19 -3.68 4.80
N PHE A 242 -4.32 -4.09 5.38
CA PHE A 242 -4.33 -4.91 6.58
C PHE A 242 -3.74 -6.29 6.31
N ASN A 243 -4.06 -6.92 5.18
CA ASN A 243 -3.64 -8.29 4.86
C ASN A 243 -2.37 -8.42 3.98
N GLY A 244 -1.52 -7.39 3.94
CA GLY A 244 -0.30 -7.43 3.15
C GLY A 244 -0.48 -7.62 1.65
N PHE A 245 -1.59 -7.12 1.09
CA PHE A 245 -2.01 -7.34 -0.29
C PHE A 245 -2.17 -8.84 -0.62
N GLY A 246 -2.70 -9.61 0.34
CA GLY A 246 -2.90 -11.04 0.21
C GLY A 246 -1.64 -11.89 0.41
N ASN A 247 -0.68 -11.39 1.19
CA ASN A 247 0.53 -12.16 1.53
C ASN A 247 0.67 -12.44 3.04
N ASP A 248 -0.04 -11.69 3.88
CA ASP A 248 0.12 -11.76 5.34
C ASP A 248 -1.19 -11.36 6.04
N TRP A 249 -1.98 -12.37 6.42
CA TRP A 249 -3.28 -12.19 7.08
C TRP A 249 -3.20 -12.32 8.61
N ASP A 250 -2.21 -13.06 9.12
CA ASP A 250 -2.11 -13.44 10.53
C ASP A 250 -1.24 -12.45 11.32
N LYS A 251 -1.75 -11.23 11.44
CA LYS A 251 -1.09 -10.15 12.15
C LYS A 251 -1.65 -9.99 13.56
N THR A 252 -0.75 -9.93 14.52
CA THR A 252 -1.12 -9.68 15.91
C THR A 252 -1.34 -8.18 16.15
N ILE A 253 -2.48 -7.85 16.74
CA ILE A 253 -2.80 -6.52 17.25
C ILE A 253 -2.34 -6.39 18.71
N VAL A 254 -1.77 -5.25 19.10
CA VAL A 254 -1.33 -5.00 20.49
C VAL A 254 -2.09 -3.79 21.04
N TYR A 255 -2.94 -4.02 22.02
CA TYR A 255 -3.76 -2.96 22.62
C TYR A 255 -2.92 -2.02 23.50
N GLU A 256 -3.11 -0.72 23.30
CA GLU A 256 -2.52 0.31 24.14
C GLU A 256 -3.29 0.46 25.46
N ALA A 257 -2.68 1.15 26.42
CA ALA A 257 -3.33 1.49 27.68
C ALA A 257 -4.55 2.39 27.41
N ILE A 258 -5.61 2.23 28.22
CA ILE A 258 -6.81 3.06 28.12
C ILE A 258 -6.45 4.49 28.50
N THR A 259 -6.86 5.44 27.67
CA THR A 259 -6.69 6.87 27.89
C THR A 259 -8.04 7.57 28.13
N PRO A 260 -8.07 8.75 28.76
CA PRO A 260 -9.32 9.51 28.91
C PRO A 260 -10.03 9.78 27.57
N ALA A 261 -9.26 10.02 26.50
CA ALA A 261 -9.78 10.23 25.15
C ALA A 261 -10.61 9.04 24.64
N ASP A 262 -10.31 7.80 25.07
CA ASP A 262 -11.03 6.61 24.63
C ASP A 262 -12.51 6.66 25.06
N TYR A 263 -12.82 7.23 26.22
CA TYR A 263 -14.20 7.39 26.69
C TYR A 263 -14.97 8.44 25.88
N ASP A 264 -14.32 9.55 25.54
CA ASP A 264 -14.94 10.62 24.74
C ASP A 264 -15.21 10.15 23.30
N ILE A 265 -14.31 9.34 22.75
CA ILE A 265 -14.47 8.69 21.44
C ILE A 265 -15.65 7.72 21.47
N VAL A 266 -15.75 6.88 22.50
CA VAL A 266 -16.87 5.95 22.67
C VAL A 266 -18.20 6.67 22.84
N HIS A 267 -18.23 7.72 23.66
CA HIS A 267 -19.41 8.54 23.85
C HIS A 267 -19.88 9.13 22.52
N SER A 268 -18.97 9.71 21.74
CA SER A 268 -19.24 10.30 20.43
C SER A 268 -19.71 9.26 19.42
N LEU A 269 -19.07 8.09 19.39
CA LEU A 269 -19.45 6.97 18.53
C LEU A 269 -20.85 6.43 18.88
N ALA A 270 -21.19 6.32 20.16
CA ALA A 270 -22.50 5.85 20.61
C ALA A 270 -23.62 6.82 20.19
N ILE A 271 -23.41 8.14 20.32
CA ILE A 271 -24.34 9.16 19.83
C ILE A 271 -24.51 9.04 18.32
N GLN A 272 -23.41 9.01 17.58
CA GLN A 272 -23.49 8.92 16.12
C GLN A 272 -24.17 7.63 15.67
N ALA A 273 -23.86 6.50 16.29
CA ALA A 273 -24.49 5.22 15.96
C ALA A 273 -26.00 5.28 16.17
N ARG A 274 -26.46 5.91 17.27
CA ARG A 274 -27.89 6.05 17.57
C ARG A 274 -28.59 6.86 16.50
N ASP A 275 -28.00 7.97 16.11
CA ASP A 275 -28.59 8.91 15.15
C ASP A 275 -28.52 8.35 13.71
N THR A 276 -27.47 7.57 13.41
CA THR A 276 -27.25 6.97 12.09
C THR A 276 -28.16 5.77 11.84
N LEU A 277 -28.35 4.87 12.81
CA LEU A 277 -29.20 3.68 12.64
C LEU A 277 -30.65 4.05 12.29
N GLY A 278 -31.21 5.09 12.93
CA GLY A 278 -32.56 5.56 12.61
C GLY A 278 -32.71 6.05 11.17
N ARG A 279 -31.63 6.56 10.56
CA ARG A 279 -31.61 7.02 9.16
C ARG A 279 -31.30 5.89 8.17
N MET A 280 -30.79 4.75 8.63
CA MET A 280 -30.62 3.55 7.81
C MET A 280 -31.94 2.78 7.61
N GLU A 281 -32.87 2.83 8.57
CA GLU A 281 -34.14 2.10 8.52
C GLU A 281 -34.90 2.29 7.18
N PRO A 282 -35.07 3.52 6.66
CA PRO A 282 -35.80 3.74 5.41
C PRO A 282 -35.08 3.22 4.15
N MET A 283 -33.80 2.87 4.24
CA MET A 283 -33.02 2.32 3.12
C MET A 283 -33.41 0.87 2.82
N VAL A 284 -34.10 0.20 3.74
CA VAL A 284 -34.61 -1.17 3.57
C VAL A 284 -36.13 -1.13 3.43
N HIS A 285 -36.63 -1.19 2.20
CA HIS A 285 -38.06 -0.97 1.91
C HIS A 285 -38.99 -2.15 2.25
N THR A 286 -38.48 -3.38 2.29
CA THR A 286 -39.30 -4.60 2.37
C THR A 286 -39.29 -5.29 3.73
N ALA A 287 -38.35 -4.94 4.59
CA ALA A 287 -38.15 -5.53 5.91
C ALA A 287 -37.57 -4.47 6.85
N THR A 288 -37.71 -4.65 8.16
CA THR A 288 -37.02 -3.77 9.10
C THR A 288 -35.50 -3.94 8.97
N LEU A 289 -34.72 -2.91 9.33
CA LEU A 289 -33.26 -2.97 9.26
C LEU A 289 -32.72 -4.13 10.11
N LEU A 290 -33.31 -4.36 11.29
CA LEU A 290 -32.93 -5.47 12.17
C LEU A 290 -33.22 -6.82 11.52
N GLU A 291 -34.36 -6.98 10.84
CA GLU A 291 -34.64 -8.21 10.08
C GLU A 291 -33.59 -8.42 8.97
N HIS A 292 -33.15 -7.36 8.30
CA HIS A 292 -32.09 -7.45 7.31
C HIS A 292 -30.74 -7.87 7.93
N PHE A 293 -30.38 -7.32 9.09
CA PHE A 293 -29.17 -7.74 9.82
C PHE A 293 -29.24 -9.21 10.27
N LEU A 294 -30.42 -9.70 10.66
CA LEU A 294 -30.62 -11.12 10.96
C LEU A 294 -30.44 -12.00 9.72
N LEU A 295 -30.92 -11.57 8.56
CA LEU A 295 -30.70 -12.29 7.31
C LEU A 295 -29.22 -12.37 6.96
N ILE A 296 -28.47 -11.27 7.11
CA ILE A 296 -27.01 -11.26 6.94
C ILE A 296 -26.36 -12.22 7.94
N SER A 297 -26.72 -12.14 9.23
CA SER A 297 -26.20 -13.04 10.29
C SER A 297 -26.40 -14.53 9.94
N ARG A 298 -27.58 -14.90 9.45
CA ARG A 298 -27.87 -16.29 9.04
C ARG A 298 -27.11 -16.70 7.78
N MET A 299 -26.90 -15.78 6.85
CA MET A 299 -26.03 -16.04 5.69
C MET A 299 -24.58 -16.24 6.12
N LEU A 300 -24.09 -15.48 7.12
CA LEU A 300 -22.76 -15.68 7.69
C LEU A 300 -22.61 -17.06 8.34
N GLN A 301 -23.61 -17.51 9.12
CA GLN A 301 -23.63 -18.86 9.70
C GLN A 301 -23.56 -19.97 8.64
N LYS A 302 -24.28 -19.81 7.52
CA LYS A 302 -24.21 -20.75 6.39
C LYS A 302 -22.85 -20.76 5.71
N THR A 303 -22.16 -19.63 5.73
CA THR A 303 -20.91 -19.39 5.00
C THR A 303 -19.70 -19.84 5.80
N ASN A 304 -19.72 -19.67 7.12
CA ASN A 304 -18.63 -20.05 8.02
C ASN A 304 -19.20 -20.80 9.22
N THR A 305 -18.88 -22.09 9.31
CA THR A 305 -19.37 -23.01 10.35
C THR A 305 -18.92 -22.65 11.76
N SER A 306 -17.96 -21.72 11.91
CA SER A 306 -17.49 -21.22 13.20
C SER A 306 -18.45 -20.23 13.85
N ILE A 307 -19.48 -19.78 13.12
CA ILE A 307 -20.52 -18.88 13.60
C ILE A 307 -21.76 -19.73 13.89
N HIS A 308 -22.10 -19.88 15.16
CA HIS A 308 -23.07 -20.88 15.61
C HIS A 308 -24.44 -20.30 15.95
N SER A 309 -24.58 -18.97 16.02
CA SER A 309 -25.80 -18.32 16.48
C SER A 309 -26.09 -16.99 15.78
N ASP A 310 -27.35 -16.57 15.82
CA ASP A 310 -27.77 -15.26 15.31
C ASP A 310 -27.02 -14.13 16.02
N ALA A 311 -26.77 -14.25 17.33
CA ALA A 311 -25.98 -13.30 18.10
C ALA A 311 -24.52 -13.22 17.61
N GLU A 312 -23.85 -14.35 17.38
CA GLU A 312 -22.48 -14.35 16.84
C GLU A 312 -22.38 -13.67 15.47
N GLY A 313 -23.32 -13.96 14.55
CA GLY A 313 -23.35 -13.28 13.26
C GLY A 313 -23.71 -11.80 13.38
N LEU A 314 -24.57 -11.42 14.33
CA LEU A 314 -24.88 -10.02 14.63
C LEU A 314 -23.67 -9.28 15.23
N SER A 315 -22.76 -9.94 15.96
CA SER A 315 -21.50 -9.34 16.42
C SER A 315 -20.66 -8.86 15.23
N ILE A 316 -20.64 -9.64 14.15
CA ILE A 316 -19.90 -9.29 12.93
C ILE A 316 -20.56 -8.10 12.21
N VAL A 317 -21.89 -8.13 12.08
CA VAL A 317 -22.65 -7.03 11.46
C VAL A 317 -22.48 -5.74 12.26
N ALA A 318 -22.73 -5.78 13.58
CA ALA A 318 -22.63 -4.62 14.45
C ALA A 318 -21.20 -4.07 14.52
N GLY A 319 -20.19 -4.94 14.71
CA GLY A 319 -18.79 -4.51 14.76
C GLY A 319 -18.35 -3.85 13.45
N THR A 320 -18.69 -4.46 12.30
CA THR A 320 -18.38 -3.87 11.00
C THR A 320 -19.10 -2.54 10.79
N LEU A 321 -20.38 -2.46 11.14
CA LEU A 321 -21.18 -1.25 10.99
C LEU A 321 -20.60 -0.09 11.80
N LEU A 322 -20.32 -0.34 13.09
CA LEU A 322 -19.71 0.64 13.98
C LEU A 322 -18.32 1.05 13.51
N GLN A 323 -17.53 0.09 13.02
CA GLN A 323 -16.21 0.39 12.48
C GLN A 323 -16.28 1.22 11.20
N ASN A 324 -17.30 1.01 10.36
CA ASN A 324 -17.55 1.85 9.19
C ASN A 324 -17.96 3.28 9.57
N ILE A 325 -18.83 3.45 10.57
CA ILE A 325 -19.19 4.77 11.13
C ILE A 325 -17.94 5.50 11.65
N LEU A 326 -17.06 4.78 12.34
CA LEU A 326 -15.78 5.30 12.82
C LEU A 326 -14.77 5.56 11.69
N SER A 327 -14.85 4.80 10.61
CA SER A 327 -13.98 4.97 9.45
C SER A 327 -14.30 6.28 8.71
N VAL A 328 -15.59 6.59 8.53
CA VAL A 328 -16.05 7.84 7.86
C VAL A 328 -15.87 9.11 8.68
N SER A 329 -15.65 8.98 9.99
CA SER A 329 -15.42 10.14 10.85
C SER A 329 -14.13 10.87 10.49
N ASN A 330 -14.06 12.15 10.83
CA ASN A 330 -12.79 12.82 11.06
C ASN A 330 -12.14 12.26 12.32
N LYS A 331 -10.82 12.19 12.32
CA LYS A 331 -10.02 11.62 13.40
C LYS A 331 -8.95 12.62 13.80
N TYR A 332 -9.09 13.21 14.97
CA TYR A 332 -8.12 14.17 15.48
C TYR A 332 -7.08 13.43 16.29
N ARG A 333 -5.86 13.41 15.76
CA ARG A 333 -4.74 12.70 16.36
C ARG A 333 -3.80 13.66 17.07
N SER A 334 -3.09 13.15 18.07
CA SER A 334 -2.02 13.90 18.72
C SER A 334 -0.97 14.30 17.68
N PRO A 335 -0.52 15.56 17.64
CA PRO A 335 0.43 16.01 16.63
C PRO A 335 1.77 15.29 16.80
N LEU A 336 2.44 15.00 15.68
CA LEU A 336 3.81 14.50 15.72
C LEU A 336 4.74 15.58 16.30
N PRO A 337 5.56 15.26 17.32
CA PRO A 337 6.45 16.24 17.94
C PRO A 337 7.53 16.72 16.97
N SER A 338 8.00 17.97 17.12
CA SER A 338 9.07 18.53 16.27
C SER A 338 10.45 17.91 16.52
N THR A 339 10.59 17.17 17.61
CA THR A 339 11.83 16.50 18.04
C THR A 339 11.55 15.05 18.39
N ARG A 340 12.57 14.20 18.31
CA ARG A 340 12.45 12.81 18.73
C ARG A 340 12.16 12.74 20.23
N PRO A 341 11.10 12.04 20.67
CA PRO A 341 10.84 11.73 22.07
C PRO A 341 12.05 11.10 22.76
N PHE A 342 12.23 11.43 24.04
CA PHE A 342 13.27 10.83 24.87
C PHE A 342 12.84 9.47 25.44
N ASP A 343 11.54 9.28 25.70
CA ASP A 343 11.01 8.03 26.23
C ASP A 343 10.87 6.99 25.09
N PRO A 344 11.54 5.82 25.19
CA PRO A 344 11.35 4.74 24.23
C PRO A 344 9.91 4.20 24.16
N GLN A 345 9.12 4.33 25.22
CA GLN A 345 7.72 3.86 25.25
C GLN A 345 6.79 4.72 24.39
N GLU A 346 7.17 5.97 24.10
CA GLU A 346 6.47 6.88 23.20
C GLU A 346 6.83 6.63 21.72
N MET A 347 7.74 5.71 21.44
CA MET A 347 8.21 5.38 20.10
C MET A 347 7.66 4.03 19.62
N VAL A 348 7.34 3.95 18.34
CA VAL A 348 6.96 2.73 17.63
C VAL A 348 8.06 2.37 16.65
N LYS A 349 8.43 1.10 16.64
CA LYS A 349 9.44 0.54 15.74
C LYS A 349 8.76 -0.24 14.61
N SER A 350 9.17 0.05 13.38
CA SER A 350 8.58 -0.53 12.17
C SER A 350 9.67 -1.12 11.26
N TYR A 351 9.44 -2.34 10.77
CA TYR A 351 10.36 -3.10 9.93
C TYR A 351 9.63 -4.25 9.19
N PRO A 352 10.03 -4.62 7.97
CA PRO A 352 11.00 -3.94 7.12
C PRO A 352 10.34 -2.83 6.29
N LEU A 353 11.09 -1.75 6.08
CA LEU A 353 10.72 -0.67 5.18
C LEU A 353 11.72 -0.55 4.04
N ARG A 354 11.21 -0.22 2.86
CA ARG A 354 11.96 -0.02 1.64
C ARG A 354 11.71 1.38 1.14
N TRP A 355 12.76 2.00 0.61
CA TRP A 355 12.75 3.38 0.15
C TRP A 355 12.92 3.42 -1.35
N GLN A 356 12.02 4.10 -2.05
CA GLN A 356 12.16 4.42 -3.44
C GLN A 356 13.15 5.59 -3.55
N VAL A 357 14.37 5.30 -3.97
CA VAL A 357 15.46 6.25 -4.17
C VAL A 357 15.81 6.34 -5.64
N TYR A 358 16.34 7.48 -6.10
CA TYR A 358 16.87 7.56 -7.45
C TYR A 358 18.24 6.87 -7.53
N GLY A 359 18.38 5.90 -8.44
CA GLY A 359 19.67 5.29 -8.75
C GLY A 359 19.96 5.30 -10.24
N SER A 360 21.09 5.88 -10.62
CA SER A 360 21.64 5.78 -11.97
C SER A 360 22.37 4.44 -12.12
N GLY A 361 21.90 3.61 -13.05
CA GLY A 361 22.59 2.40 -13.45
C GLY A 361 21.66 1.26 -13.89
N PRO A 362 22.25 0.22 -14.46
CA PRO A 362 21.55 -0.88 -15.14
C PRO A 362 20.76 -1.80 -14.18
N ARG A 363 19.49 -2.07 -14.54
CA ARG A 363 18.52 -3.01 -13.95
C ARG A 363 18.63 -4.42 -14.52
N LEU A 364 19.00 -4.55 -15.80
CA LEU A 364 18.98 -5.82 -16.54
C LEU A 364 20.39 -6.23 -16.94
N SER A 365 20.66 -7.54 -16.96
CA SER A 365 21.99 -8.07 -17.31
C SER A 365 22.50 -7.59 -18.67
N TRP A 366 21.61 -7.33 -19.64
CA TRP A 366 21.99 -6.80 -20.96
C TRP A 366 22.46 -5.33 -20.92
N GLU A 367 21.94 -4.54 -19.97
CA GLU A 367 22.38 -3.15 -19.81
C GLU A 367 23.83 -3.11 -19.31
N TRP A 368 24.25 -4.08 -18.48
CA TRP A 368 25.66 -4.27 -18.09
C TRP A 368 26.56 -4.67 -19.26
N ILE A 369 26.10 -5.60 -20.11
CA ILE A 369 26.82 -5.99 -21.34
C ILE A 369 27.05 -4.76 -22.23
N THR A 370 26.06 -3.88 -22.32
CA THR A 370 26.16 -2.64 -23.09
C THR A 370 27.23 -1.69 -22.54
N ILE A 371 27.34 -1.56 -21.21
CA ILE A 371 28.38 -0.75 -20.58
C ILE A 371 29.78 -1.31 -20.91
N VAL A 372 29.95 -2.63 -20.86
CA VAL A 372 31.23 -3.27 -21.21
C VAL A 372 31.62 -2.97 -22.66
N ILE A 373 30.68 -3.10 -23.61
CA ILE A 373 30.92 -2.78 -25.02
C ILE A 373 31.36 -1.32 -25.17
N LEU A 374 30.71 -0.40 -24.47
CA LEU A 374 31.02 1.03 -24.54
C LEU A 374 32.42 1.34 -23.99
N ILE A 375 32.82 0.71 -22.88
CA ILE A 375 34.17 0.82 -22.32
C ILE A 375 35.22 0.34 -23.32
N VAL A 376 34.98 -0.79 -23.99
CA VAL A 376 35.90 -1.33 -25.01
C VAL A 376 36.04 -0.36 -26.19
N VAL A 377 34.94 0.19 -26.70
CA VAL A 377 34.98 1.16 -27.81
C VAL A 377 35.75 2.41 -27.43
N VAL A 378 35.50 2.96 -26.22
CA VAL A 378 36.21 4.14 -25.72
C VAL A 378 37.70 3.86 -25.53
N ALA A 379 38.06 2.68 -24.99
CA ALA A 379 39.45 2.27 -24.84
C ALA A 379 40.16 2.13 -26.21
N CYS A 380 39.50 1.56 -27.21
CA CYS A 380 40.02 1.48 -28.58
C CYS A 380 40.23 2.87 -29.18
N PHE A 381 39.28 3.79 -29.00
CA PHE A 381 39.41 5.18 -29.47
C PHE A 381 40.55 5.92 -28.76
N ALA A 382 40.64 5.81 -27.44
CA ALA A 382 41.70 6.43 -26.65
C ALA A 382 43.07 5.88 -27.02
N PHE A 383 43.17 4.56 -27.26
CA PHE A 383 44.39 3.93 -27.75
C PHE A 383 44.75 4.38 -29.17
N GLY A 384 43.78 4.52 -30.07
CA GLY A 384 43.98 5.09 -31.40
C GLY A 384 44.51 6.53 -31.34
N ILE A 385 43.88 7.39 -30.53
CA ILE A 385 44.35 8.77 -30.30
C ILE A 385 45.76 8.78 -29.72
N TYR A 386 46.05 7.92 -28.74
CA TYR A 386 47.38 7.77 -28.16
C TYR A 386 48.41 7.38 -29.23
N GLN A 387 48.09 6.41 -30.09
CA GLN A 387 48.99 6.01 -31.18
C GLN A 387 49.22 7.16 -32.18
N THR A 388 48.17 7.88 -32.57
CA THR A 388 48.29 9.03 -33.47
C THR A 388 49.13 10.15 -32.86
N LEU A 389 48.95 10.46 -31.58
CA LEU A 389 49.70 11.51 -30.89
C LEU A 389 51.15 11.10 -30.59
N ARG A 390 51.37 9.86 -30.14
CA ARG A 390 52.70 9.37 -29.72
C ARG A 390 53.59 8.97 -30.89
N PHE A 391 53.03 8.29 -31.89
CA PHE A 391 53.79 7.75 -33.02
C PHE A 391 53.58 8.54 -34.31
N ARG A 392 52.76 9.61 -34.32
CA ARG A 392 52.41 10.39 -35.53
C ARG A 392 51.97 9.51 -36.70
N MET A 393 51.37 8.36 -36.40
CA MET A 393 50.82 7.47 -37.41
C MET A 393 49.41 7.95 -37.77
N GLY A 394 49.24 8.36 -39.02
CA GLY A 394 47.91 8.50 -39.62
C GLY A 394 47.40 7.14 -40.07
N PRO A 395 46.08 6.89 -40.07
CA PRO A 395 45.53 5.71 -40.72
C PRO A 395 46.00 5.70 -42.19
N GLY A 396 46.53 4.57 -42.65
CA GLY A 396 46.90 4.44 -44.05
C GLY A 396 45.68 4.66 -44.94
N PRO A 397 45.81 5.24 -46.15
CA PRO A 397 44.67 5.52 -47.04
C PRO A 397 43.82 4.28 -47.37
N TRP A 398 44.39 3.09 -47.24
CA TRP A 398 43.73 1.79 -47.42
C TRP A 398 42.76 1.40 -46.30
N VAL A 399 42.80 2.07 -45.14
CA VAL A 399 41.87 1.86 -44.02
C VAL A 399 40.65 2.77 -44.14
N GLU A 400 40.68 3.74 -45.05
CA GLU A 400 39.54 4.58 -45.39
C GLU A 400 38.60 3.85 -46.37
N LEU A 401 37.31 4.17 -46.34
CA LEU A 401 36.28 3.49 -47.14
C LEU A 401 36.64 3.45 -48.64
N GLY A 402 37.18 4.54 -49.18
CA GLY A 402 37.62 4.63 -50.57
C GLY A 402 38.82 3.72 -50.87
N GLY A 403 39.78 3.60 -49.96
CA GLY A 403 40.92 2.71 -50.10
C GLY A 403 40.55 1.23 -49.94
N MET A 404 39.60 0.91 -49.05
CA MET A 404 39.06 -0.44 -48.92
C MET A 404 38.29 -0.87 -50.17
N MET A 405 37.50 0.03 -50.77
CA MET A 405 36.79 -0.24 -52.01
C MET A 405 37.75 -0.39 -53.20
N MET A 406 38.80 0.44 -53.28
CA MET A 406 39.80 0.36 -54.35
C MET A 406 40.62 -0.95 -54.29
N LEU A 407 40.99 -1.40 -53.09
CA LEU A 407 41.63 -2.70 -52.88
C LEU A 407 40.69 -3.86 -53.21
N ALA A 408 39.41 -3.78 -52.83
CA ALA A 408 38.42 -4.81 -53.17
C ALA A 408 38.19 -4.92 -54.69
N GLN A 409 38.32 -3.82 -55.43
CA GLN A 409 38.12 -3.76 -56.88
C GLN A 409 39.35 -4.25 -57.68
N THR A 410 40.56 -4.10 -57.13
CA THR A 410 41.81 -4.60 -57.72
C THR A 410 42.19 -6.01 -57.24
N SER A 411 41.43 -6.57 -56.30
CA SER A 411 41.60 -7.95 -55.84
C SER A 411 41.16 -8.94 -56.92
N PRO A 412 41.90 -10.04 -57.18
CA PRO A 412 41.45 -11.08 -58.09
C PRO A 412 40.12 -11.67 -57.61
N LYS A 413 39.17 -11.85 -58.53
CA LYS A 413 37.86 -12.47 -58.22
C LYS A 413 38.09 -13.91 -57.75
N LEU A 414 37.34 -14.34 -56.73
CA LEU A 414 37.49 -15.62 -56.04
C LEU A 414 37.37 -16.85 -56.96
N ASP A 415 36.81 -16.71 -58.17
CA ASP A 415 36.64 -17.80 -59.13
C ASP A 415 37.92 -18.14 -59.94
N ASP A 416 38.97 -17.32 -59.87
CA ASP A 416 40.27 -17.58 -60.52
C ASP A 416 41.30 -18.31 -59.62
N ILE A 417 40.94 -18.59 -58.36
CA ILE A 417 41.77 -19.40 -57.46
C ILE A 417 41.24 -20.83 -57.49
N GLY A 418 41.58 -21.55 -58.58
CA GLY A 418 41.14 -22.92 -58.85
C GLY A 418 41.56 -24.00 -57.85
N ASP A 419 42.08 -23.63 -56.67
CA ASP A 419 42.46 -24.59 -55.64
C ASP A 419 42.41 -23.99 -54.22
N LYS A 420 41.41 -24.40 -53.42
CA LYS A 420 41.16 -23.91 -52.05
C LYS A 420 42.34 -24.13 -51.11
N GLU A 421 43.20 -25.11 -51.38
CA GLU A 421 44.38 -25.40 -50.57
C GLU A 421 45.50 -24.37 -50.77
N LYS A 422 45.67 -23.84 -51.99
CA LYS A 422 46.69 -22.82 -52.27
C LYS A 422 46.40 -21.48 -51.60
N ALA A 423 45.12 -21.08 -51.56
CA ALA A 423 44.68 -19.82 -50.94
C ALA A 423 45.02 -19.76 -49.44
N ARG A 424 45.00 -20.91 -48.76
CA ARG A 424 45.20 -21.04 -47.31
C ARG A 424 46.67 -20.97 -46.89
N LYS A 425 47.60 -21.22 -47.82
CA LYS A 425 49.05 -21.18 -47.59
C LYS A 425 49.75 -19.99 -48.25
N SER A 426 49.04 -19.21 -49.06
CA SER A 426 49.62 -18.03 -49.70
C SER A 426 49.71 -16.83 -48.77
N THR A 427 50.89 -16.21 -48.70
CA THR A 427 51.07 -14.93 -48.01
C THR A 427 50.72 -13.82 -49.01
N TYR A 428 49.82 -12.92 -48.61
CA TYR A 428 49.42 -11.76 -49.41
C TYR A 428 50.10 -10.52 -48.85
N TRP A 429 50.67 -9.69 -49.72
CA TRP A 429 51.20 -8.39 -49.33
C TRP A 429 50.93 -7.36 -50.41
N ILE A 430 50.93 -6.12 -49.99
CA ILE A 430 50.67 -4.99 -50.86
C ILE A 430 52.01 -4.49 -51.41
N HIS A 431 52.11 -4.37 -52.73
CA HIS A 431 53.29 -3.83 -53.39
C HIS A 431 52.88 -2.67 -54.29
N LYS A 432 53.66 -1.59 -54.24
CA LYS A 432 53.46 -0.44 -55.11
C LYS A 432 54.33 -0.62 -56.35
N GLU A 433 53.71 -0.77 -57.50
CA GLU A 433 54.44 -0.94 -58.76
C GLU A 433 55.09 0.38 -59.17
N VAL A 434 56.08 0.30 -60.06
CA VAL A 434 56.89 1.45 -60.51
C VAL A 434 56.03 2.52 -61.21
N THR A 435 54.84 2.14 -61.71
CA THR A 435 53.81 3.03 -62.26
C THR A 435 53.04 3.84 -61.21
N GLY A 436 53.21 3.54 -59.92
CA GLY A 436 52.55 4.21 -58.80
C GLY A 436 51.25 3.53 -58.32
N GLU A 437 50.76 2.52 -59.03
CA GLU A 437 49.59 1.74 -58.64
C GLU A 437 49.91 0.76 -57.50
N THR A 438 48.94 0.58 -56.61
CA THR A 438 49.07 -0.26 -55.41
C THR A 438 48.31 -1.55 -55.64
N VAL A 439 49.03 -2.68 -55.69
CA VAL A 439 48.46 -3.97 -56.10
C VAL A 439 48.67 -5.01 -55.00
N LEU A 440 47.67 -5.86 -54.78
CA LEU A 440 47.76 -6.98 -53.85
C LEU A 440 48.45 -8.15 -54.57
N LYS A 441 49.66 -8.51 -54.12
CA LYS A 441 50.38 -9.69 -54.64
C LYS A 441 50.27 -10.84 -53.67
N SER A 442 50.25 -12.05 -54.21
CA SER A 442 50.27 -13.29 -53.43
C SER A 442 51.46 -14.14 -53.85
N LYS A 443 52.02 -14.88 -52.88
CA LYS A 443 52.98 -15.94 -53.15
C LYS A 443 52.54 -17.18 -52.38
N ALA A 444 52.39 -18.28 -53.09
CA ALA A 444 52.15 -19.58 -52.48
C ALA A 444 53.41 -20.00 -51.70
N CYS A 445 53.24 -20.36 -50.42
CA CYS A 445 54.30 -20.95 -49.61
C CYS A 445 54.45 -22.44 -49.87
#